data_AF-A0A8X6W5T1-F1
#
_entry.id   AF-A0A8X6W5T1-F1
#
_cell.length_a   1.000
_cell.length_b   1.000
_cell.length_c   1.000
_cell.angle_alpha   90.00
_cell.angle_beta   90.00
_cell.angle_gamma   90.00
#
_symmetry.space_group_name_H-M   'P 1'
#
loop_
_entity.id
_entity.type
_entity.pdbx_description
1 polymer ?
#
loop_
_entity_poly.entity_id
_entity_poly.type
_entity_poly.pdbx_seq_one_letter_code
_entity_poly.pdbx_strand_id
1 'polypeptide(L)'
;MSARDDRHLLRKVVNDHAAFCRQLLARWSTTTGVLMPASLIRRHLLLRRLLPRVPLYRIPLTANYLQVRLHHKHRACQADCHQVVFSDE
;
A
#
# COMPACT_ATOMS: atom_id res chain seq x y z
N MET A 1 11.05 2.90 22.99
CA MET A 1 11.10 3.18 21.54
C MET A 1 11.49 4.63 21.37
N SER A 2 12.48 4.91 20.52
CA SER A 2 12.86 6.29 20.21
C SER A 2 11.87 6.92 19.23
N ALA A 3 11.73 8.25 19.26
CA ALA A 3 10.93 9.00 18.28
C ALA A 3 11.40 8.79 16.82
N ARG A 4 12.66 8.39 16.63
CA ARG A 4 13.22 7.99 15.33
C ARG A 4 12.65 6.65 14.87
N ASP A 5 12.56 5.70 15.78
CA ASP A 5 12.06 4.35 15.50
C ASP A 5 10.58 4.38 15.09
N ASP A 6 9.81 5.18 15.81
CA ASP A 6 8.39 5.41 15.53
C ASP A 6 8.17 5.98 14.13
N ARG A 7 8.93 7.00 13.73
CA ARG A 7 8.84 7.56 12.37
C ARG A 7 9.17 6.55 11.29
N HIS A 8 10.16 5.70 11.53
CA HIS A 8 10.59 4.68 10.58
C HIS A 8 9.55 3.55 10.45
N LEU A 9 8.93 3.15 11.56
CA LEU A 9 7.83 2.18 11.59
C LEU A 9 6.64 2.70 10.78
N LEU A 10 6.27 3.96 10.99
CA LEU A 10 5.12 4.59 10.31
C LEU A 10 5.31 4.67 8.81
N ARG A 11 6.51 5.06 8.34
CA ARG A 11 6.82 5.07 6.90
C ARG A 11 6.63 3.69 6.28
N LYS A 12 7.05 2.62 6.96
CA LYS A 12 6.86 1.26 6.46
C LYS A 12 5.38 0.87 6.39
N VAL A 13 4.61 1.21 7.41
CA VAL A 13 3.17 0.92 7.45
C VAL A 13 2.40 1.66 6.37
N VAL A 14 2.76 2.93 6.12
CA VAL A 14 2.12 3.75 5.08
C VAL A 14 2.50 3.27 3.69
N ASN A 15 3.76 2.92 3.45
CA ASN A 15 4.20 2.42 2.14
C ASN A 15 3.69 0.99 1.88
N ASP A 16 3.65 0.14 2.91
CA ASP A 16 3.16 -1.23 2.85
C ASP A 16 1.76 -1.33 3.44
N HIS A 17 0.77 -0.83 2.71
CA HIS A 17 -0.65 -0.94 3.04
C HIS A 17 -1.15 -2.39 3.28
N ALA A 18 -0.33 -3.41 3.01
CA ALA A 18 -0.64 -4.83 3.13
C ALA A 18 0.02 -5.54 4.33
N ALA A 19 0.84 -4.84 5.13
CA ALA A 19 1.70 -5.54 6.06
C ALA A 19 0.98 -5.96 7.36
N PHE A 20 0.71 -7.26 7.49
CA PHE A 20 0.35 -7.87 8.76
C PHE A 20 1.44 -7.58 9.81
N CYS A 21 1.07 -7.44 11.09
CA CYS A 21 2.01 -7.12 12.18
C CYS A 21 3.28 -7.99 12.17
N ARG A 22 3.17 -9.26 11.76
CA ARG A 22 4.30 -10.20 11.62
C ARG A 22 5.27 -9.83 10.48
N GLN A 23 4.76 -9.36 9.34
CA GLN A 23 5.59 -8.90 8.23
C GLN A 23 6.29 -7.58 8.56
N LEU A 24 5.59 -6.66 9.25
CA LEU A 24 6.20 -5.44 9.78
C LEU A 24 7.32 -5.74 10.77
N LEU A 25 7.12 -6.72 11.65
CA LEU A 25 8.12 -7.16 12.61
C LEU A 25 9.34 -7.77 11.92
N ALA A 26 9.14 -8.67 10.96
CA ALA A 26 10.24 -9.27 10.19
C ALA A 26 11.03 -8.21 9.40
N ARG A 27 10.34 -7.24 8.77
CA ARG A 27 10.99 -6.13 8.07
C ARG A 27 11.69 -5.18 9.04
N TRP A 28 11.15 -4.98 10.23
CA TRP A 28 11.75 -4.15 11.26
C TRP A 28 13.06 -4.74 11.75
N SER A 29 13.04 -6.02 12.14
CA SER A 29 14.22 -6.72 12.63
C SER A 29 15.34 -6.77 11.57
N THR A 30 15.01 -6.99 10.30
CA THR A 30 16.03 -7.04 9.23
C THR A 30 16.69 -5.70 8.90
N THR A 31 16.00 -4.58 9.11
CA THR A 31 16.54 -3.24 8.76
C THR A 31 17.19 -2.51 9.92
N THR A 32 16.75 -2.77 11.15
CA THR A 32 17.24 -2.06 12.34
C THR A 32 18.10 -2.95 13.23
N GLY A 33 18.08 -4.27 13.04
CA GLY A 33 18.72 -5.24 13.95
C GLY A 33 18.04 -5.34 15.32
N VAL A 34 17.00 -4.55 15.58
CA VAL A 34 16.32 -4.49 16.88
C VAL A 34 15.11 -5.44 16.86
N LEU A 35 15.10 -6.39 17.79
CA LEU A 35 13.94 -7.24 18.04
C LEU A 35 12.91 -6.48 18.87
N MET A 36 11.69 -6.37 18.34
CA MET A 36 10.55 -5.78 19.04
C MET A 36 9.42 -6.80 19.16
N PRO A 37 8.74 -6.89 20.31
CA PRO A 37 7.60 -7.79 20.44
C PRO A 37 6.42 -7.32 19.58
N ALA A 38 5.75 -8.28 18.93
CA ALA A 38 4.63 -8.02 18.02
C ALA A 38 3.47 -7.26 18.69
N SER A 39 3.28 -7.47 20.00
CA SER A 39 2.27 -6.78 20.81
C SER A 39 2.49 -5.27 20.87
N LEU A 40 3.75 -4.83 20.93
CA LEU A 40 4.14 -3.43 21.04
C LEU A 40 3.93 -2.71 19.70
N ILE A 41 4.29 -3.37 18.60
CA ILE A 41 3.97 -2.90 17.23
C ILE A 41 2.45 -2.77 17.06
N ARG A 42 1.70 -3.82 17.43
CA ARG A 42 0.22 -3.80 17.35
C ARG A 42 -0.39 -2.66 18.16
N ARG A 43 0.07 -2.44 19.40
CA ARG A 43 -0.37 -1.32 20.25
C ARG A 43 -0.08 0.03 19.60
N HIS A 44 1.10 0.21 19.01
CA HIS A 44 1.45 1.45 18.31
C HIS A 44 0.60 1.72 17.08
N LEU A 45 0.31 0.68 16.28
CA LEU A 45 -0.57 0.77 15.13
C LEU A 45 -2.00 1.14 15.54
N LEU A 46 -2.51 0.51 16.60
CA LEU A 46 -3.84 0.79 17.15
C LEU A 46 -3.96 2.24 17.66
N LEU A 47 -2.99 2.70 18.46
CA LEU A 47 -2.97 4.08 18.99
C LEU A 47 -3.01 5.13 17.87
N ARG A 48 -2.43 4.82 16.72
CA ARG A 48 -2.37 5.71 15.56
C ARG A 48 -3.44 5.43 14.51
N ARG A 49 -4.39 4.52 14.78
CA ARG A 49 -5.45 4.07 13.86
C ARG A 49 -4.93 3.55 12.51
N LEU A 50 -3.70 3.05 12.49
CA LEU A 50 -3.04 2.47 11.33
C LEU A 50 -3.26 0.96 11.30
N LEU A 51 -4.53 0.57 11.28
CA LEU A 51 -4.87 -0.84 11.11
C LEU A 51 -4.48 -1.29 9.71
N PRO A 52 -3.89 -2.49 9.56
CA PRO A 52 -3.69 -3.08 8.25
C PRO A 52 -5.05 -3.16 7.56
N ARG A 53 -5.23 -2.39 6.49
CA ARG A 53 -6.41 -2.50 5.65
C ARG A 53 -6.28 -3.80 4.87
N VAL A 54 -7.39 -4.50 4.68
CA VAL A 54 -7.44 -5.61 3.72
C VAL A 54 -6.90 -5.05 2.40
N PRO A 55 -5.83 -5.61 1.82
CA PRO A 55 -5.33 -5.13 0.55
C PRO A 55 -6.45 -5.28 -0.48
N LEU A 56 -6.75 -4.20 -1.19
CA LEU A 56 -7.67 -4.30 -2.33
C LEU A 56 -7.10 -5.33 -3.29
N TYR A 57 -7.93 -6.29 -3.69
CA TYR A 57 -7.57 -7.22 -4.74
C TYR A 57 -7.20 -6.41 -5.99
N ARG A 58 -5.97 -6.56 -6.45
CA ARG A 58 -5.48 -5.93 -7.67
C ARG A 58 -5.23 -7.02 -8.68
N ILE A 59 -5.86 -6.91 -9.84
CA ILE A 59 -5.52 -7.74 -10.99
C ILE A 59 -4.06 -7.42 -11.37
N PRO A 60 -3.16 -8.43 -11.41
CA PRO A 60 -1.78 -8.20 -11.79
C PRO A 60 -1.73 -7.75 -13.25
N LEU A 61 -1.34 -6.50 -13.48
CA LEU A 61 -1.16 -5.95 -14.82
C LEU A 61 0.30 -6.18 -15.24
N THR A 62 0.50 -6.65 -16.47
CA THR A 62 1.85 -6.72 -17.04
C THR A 62 2.39 -5.31 -17.30
N ALA A 63 3.72 -5.18 -17.36
CA ALA A 63 4.38 -3.88 -17.61
C ALA A 63 3.89 -3.22 -18.91
N ASN A 64 3.65 -4.02 -19.95
CA ASN A 64 3.10 -3.55 -21.22
C ASN A 64 1.68 -2.97 -21.04
N TYR A 65 0.82 -3.68 -20.31
CA TYR A 65 -0.54 -3.22 -20.03
C TYR A 65 -0.57 -1.91 -19.22
N LEU A 66 0.40 -1.71 -18.32
CA LEU A 66 0.56 -0.43 -17.61
C LEU A 66 0.94 0.71 -18.57
N GLN A 67 1.86 0.48 -19.50
CA GLN A 67 2.27 1.49 -20.49
C GLN A 67 1.09 1.90 -21.38
N VAL A 68 0.31 0.93 -21.87
CA VAL A 68 -0.90 1.18 -22.68
C VAL A 68 -1.89 2.04 -21.89
N ARG A 69 -2.20 1.68 -20.64
CA ARG A 69 -3.13 2.47 -19.80
C ARG A 69 -2.65 3.89 -19.53
N LEU A 70 -1.35 4.08 -19.30
CA LEU A 70 -0.78 5.41 -19.06
C LEU A 70 -0.90 6.28 -20.31
N HIS A 71 -0.64 5.73 -21.49
CA HIS A 71 -0.77 6.45 -22.75
C HIS A 71 -2.23 6.82 -23.06
N HIS A 72 -3.19 5.93 -22.80
CA HIS A 72 -4.61 6.24 -22.96
C HIS A 72 -5.10 7.33 -21.98
N LYS A 73 -4.62 7.32 -20.73
CA LYS A 73 -4.96 8.38 -19.76
C LYS A 73 -4.53 9.77 -20.22
N HIS A 74 -3.37 9.89 -20.86
CA HIS A 74 -2.89 11.18 -21.38
C HIS A 74 -3.69 11.69 -22.57
N ARG A 75 -4.36 10.80 -23.33
CA ARG A 75 -5.13 11.16 -24.53
C ARG A 75 -6.63 11.35 -24.30
N ALA A 76 -7.18 10.94 -23.15
CA ALA A 76 -8.62 10.79 -22.96
C ALA A 76 -9.39 12.07 -22.53
N CYS A 77 -8.77 13.25 -22.48
CA CYS A 77 -9.44 14.44 -21.92
C CYS A 77 -10.28 15.29 -22.90
N GLN A 78 -10.62 14.80 -24.10
CA GLN A 78 -11.44 15.58 -25.06
C GLN A 78 -12.45 14.77 -25.89
N ALA A 79 -12.76 13.52 -25.52
CA ALA A 79 -13.78 12.76 -26.25
C ALA A 79 -15.16 12.97 -25.60
N ASP A 80 -16.13 13.41 -26.39
CA ASP A 80 -17.54 13.57 -25.99
C ASP A 80 -18.09 12.24 -25.45
N CYS A 81 -18.11 12.10 -24.12
CA CYS A 81 -18.57 10.90 -23.41
C CYS A 81 -20.08 10.60 -23.61
N HIS A 82 -20.78 11.39 -24.42
CA HIS A 82 -22.24 11.33 -24.58
C HIS A 82 -22.73 10.19 -25.49
N GLN A 83 -21.84 9.45 -26.17
CA GLN A 83 -22.21 8.37 -27.11
C GLN A 83 -21.56 7.01 -26.85
N VAL A 84 -20.76 6.86 -25.79
CA VAL A 84 -20.07 5.57 -25.54
C VAL A 84 -21.00 4.64 -24.77
N VAL A 85 -21.56 3.66 -25.46
CA VAL A 85 -22.29 2.55 -24.83
C VAL A 85 -21.28 1.48 -24.44
N PHE A 86 -21.11 1.26 -23.14
CA PHE A 86 -20.28 0.18 -22.62
C PHE A 86 -21.15 -1.07 -22.41
N SER A 87 -20.67 -2.21 -22.88
CA SER A 87 -21.19 -3.53 -22.55
C SER A 87 -20.04 -4.37 -21.98
N ASP A 88 -20.20 -4.83 -20.75
CA ASP A 88 -19.46 -5.97 -20.19
C ASP A 88 -20.45 -7.14 -20.15
N GLU A 89 -19.98 -8.36 -20.40
CA GLU A 89 -20.85 -9.55 -20.40
C GLU A 89 -21.41 -9.88 -19.01
#